data_AF-A0A960Z5F7-F1
#
_entry.id   AF-A0A960Z5F7-F1
#
_cell.length_a   1.000
_cell.length_b   1.000
_cell.length_c   1.000
_cell.angle_alpha   90.00
_cell.angle_beta   90.00
_cell.angle_gamma   90.00
#
_symmetry.space_group_name_H-M   'P 1'
#
loop_
_entity.id
_entity.type
_entity.pdbx_description
1 polymer ?
#
loop_
_entity_poly.entity_id
_entity_poly.type
_entity_poly.pdbx_seq_one_letter_code
_entity_poly.pdbx_strand_id
1 'polypeptide(L)'
;MIHYLASLDNFYNSNRQTQSVPVEFKIPGQGMPQQHELITAILGLGVLLLMIVQRRQLRLIPDYRWLFLSYCLILLAWLLTIAEDYWLPVYMNLLEHICYLASAALVAWWTQKFLRREAPQQ
;
A
#
# COMPACT_ATOMS: atom_id res chain seq x y z
N MET A 1 -31.98 41.07 -27.46
CA MET A 1 -30.70 40.83 -26.78
C MET A 1 -30.85 40.73 -25.26
N ILE A 2 -31.65 41.59 -24.61
CA ILE A 2 -31.85 41.60 -23.14
C ILE A 2 -32.60 40.35 -22.62
N HIS A 3 -33.57 39.80 -23.38
CA HIS A 3 -34.29 38.57 -22.99
C HIS A 3 -33.44 37.29 -22.97
N TYR A 4 -32.38 37.21 -23.78
CA TYR A 4 -31.48 36.05 -23.79
C TYR A 4 -30.57 36.00 -22.56
N LEU A 5 -30.16 37.18 -22.06
CA LEU A 5 -29.32 37.27 -20.86
C LEU A 5 -30.10 36.89 -19.60
N ALA A 6 -31.37 37.27 -19.48
CA ALA A 6 -32.23 36.84 -18.37
C ALA A 6 -32.52 35.34 -18.37
N SER A 7 -32.61 34.71 -19.56
CA SER A 7 -32.76 33.26 -19.69
C SER A 7 -31.49 32.51 -19.28
N LEU A 8 -30.30 33.08 -19.55
CA LEU A 8 -29.03 32.49 -19.16
C LEU A 8 -28.78 32.63 -17.65
N ASP A 9 -29.16 33.75 -17.05
CA ASP A 9 -29.03 33.94 -15.59
C ASP A 9 -29.98 33.01 -14.81
N ASN A 10 -31.22 32.82 -15.29
CA ASN A 10 -32.13 31.85 -14.70
C ASN A 10 -31.66 30.40 -14.88
N PHE A 11 -31.06 30.07 -16.03
CA PHE A 11 -30.46 28.74 -16.25
C PHE A 11 -29.21 28.53 -15.38
N TYR A 12 -28.38 29.55 -15.21
CA TYR A 12 -27.17 29.50 -14.38
C TYR A 12 -27.51 29.42 -12.89
N ASN A 13 -28.52 30.17 -12.40
CA ASN A 13 -28.96 30.09 -11.01
C ASN A 13 -29.76 28.81 -10.69
N SER A 14 -30.54 28.29 -11.64
CA SER A 14 -31.25 27.01 -11.47
C SER A 14 -30.30 25.82 -11.34
N ASN A 15 -29.11 25.90 -11.94
CA ASN A 15 -28.08 24.85 -11.87
C ASN A 15 -27.18 24.93 -10.63
N ARG A 16 -27.17 26.05 -9.88
CA ARG A 16 -26.44 26.15 -8.61
C ARG A 16 -27.16 25.46 -7.45
N GLN A 17 -28.50 25.45 -7.43
CA GLN A 17 -29.25 24.85 -6.32
C GLN A 17 -29.25 23.31 -6.32
N THR A 18 -28.84 22.68 -7.41
CA THR A 18 -28.66 21.22 -7.52
C THR A 18 -27.22 20.76 -7.30
N GLN A 19 -26.28 21.67 -7.07
CA GLN A 19 -24.84 21.37 -6.92
C GLN A 19 -24.32 21.41 -5.47
N SER A 20 -25.20 21.23 -4.48
CA SER A 20 -24.79 21.06 -3.07
C SER A 20 -25.05 19.65 -2.54
N VAL A 21 -25.17 18.65 -3.41
CA VAL A 21 -25.01 17.25 -3.01
C VAL A 21 -23.60 16.86 -3.41
N PRO A 22 -22.70 16.53 -2.48
CA PRO A 22 -21.51 15.79 -2.86
C PRO A 22 -22.04 14.44 -3.38
N VAL A 23 -22.17 14.31 -4.69
CA VAL A 23 -22.23 13.00 -5.31
C VAL A 23 -20.84 12.44 -5.11
N GLU A 24 -20.65 11.80 -3.96
CA GLU A 24 -19.58 10.84 -3.74
C GLU A 24 -19.75 9.81 -4.85
N PHE A 25 -19.12 10.07 -5.99
CA PHE A 25 -19.05 9.16 -7.11
C PHE A 25 -18.15 8.01 -6.67
N LYS A 26 -18.75 7.12 -5.87
CA LYS A 26 -18.18 5.85 -5.49
C LYS A 26 -18.10 5.04 -6.77
N ILE A 27 -16.93 5.04 -7.40
CA ILE A 27 -16.68 4.32 -8.64
C ILE A 27 -17.08 2.86 -8.41
N PRO A 28 -18.10 2.34 -9.12
CA PRO A 28 -18.50 0.95 -8.99
C PRO A 28 -17.35 0.10 -9.54
N GLY A 29 -16.60 -0.51 -8.63
CA GLY A 29 -15.36 -1.24 -8.96
C GLY A 29 -14.18 -0.93 -8.04
N GLN A 30 -14.27 0.08 -7.19
CA GLN A 30 -13.35 0.17 -6.04
C GLN A 30 -13.80 -0.87 -5.02
N GLY A 31 -13.11 -2.01 -4.99
CA GLY A 31 -13.23 -2.97 -3.90
C GLY A 31 -13.08 -2.22 -2.57
N MET A 32 -13.83 -2.63 -1.55
CA MET A 32 -13.62 -2.05 -0.22
C MET A 32 -12.13 -2.22 0.12
N PRO A 33 -11.39 -1.18 0.57
CA PRO A 33 -9.94 -1.25 0.78
C PRO A 33 -9.51 -2.51 1.57
N GLN A 34 -10.37 -2.94 2.50
CA GLN A 34 -10.29 -4.19 3.24
C GLN A 34 -10.08 -5.45 2.38
N GLN A 35 -10.78 -5.57 1.26
CA GLN A 35 -10.69 -6.74 0.38
C GLN A 35 -9.32 -6.84 -0.28
N HIS A 36 -8.75 -5.70 -0.68
CA HIS A 36 -7.44 -5.66 -1.32
C HIS A 36 -6.32 -6.00 -0.33
N GLU A 37 -6.41 -5.46 0.89
CA GLU A 37 -5.46 -5.73 1.98
C GLU A 37 -5.49 -7.20 2.39
N LEU A 38 -6.69 -7.79 2.54
CA LEU A 38 -6.85 -9.19 2.87
C LEU A 38 -6.25 -10.11 1.79
N ILE A 39 -6.52 -9.83 0.51
CA ILE A 39 -5.96 -10.62 -0.59
C ILE A 39 -4.43 -10.52 -0.59
N THR A 40 -3.90 -9.31 -0.40
CA THR A 40 -2.44 -9.07 -0.37
C THR A 40 -1.78 -9.80 0.81
N ALA A 41 -2.38 -9.78 1.99
CA ALA A 41 -1.89 -10.50 3.16
C ALA A 41 -1.92 -12.03 2.97
N ILE A 42 -2.99 -12.58 2.38
CA ILE A 42 -3.09 -14.02 2.08
C ILE A 42 -2.03 -14.45 1.07
N LEU A 43 -1.86 -13.69 -0.02
CA LEU A 43 -0.81 -13.93 -1.00
C LEU A 43 0.57 -13.83 -0.36
N GLY A 44 0.78 -12.82 0.49
CA GLY A 44 2.01 -12.64 1.26
C GLY A 44 2.32 -13.81 2.18
N LEU A 45 1.32 -14.38 2.86
CA LEU A 45 1.47 -15.60 3.66
C LEU A 45 1.82 -16.81 2.78
N GLY A 46 1.21 -16.93 1.60
CA GLY A 46 1.53 -17.97 0.63
C GLY A 46 3.01 -17.90 0.19
N VAL A 47 3.50 -16.70 -0.11
CA VAL A 47 4.91 -16.48 -0.43
C VAL A 47 5.81 -16.78 0.77
N LEU A 48 5.43 -16.41 2.00
CA LEU A 48 6.20 -16.76 3.20
C LEU A 48 6.32 -18.29 3.35
N LEU A 49 5.23 -19.01 3.12
CA LEU A 49 5.21 -20.47 3.15
C LEU A 49 6.16 -21.05 2.09
N LEU A 50 6.10 -20.54 0.86
CA LEU A 50 7.02 -20.93 -0.21
C LEU A 50 8.47 -20.64 0.17
N MET A 51 8.76 -19.52 0.83
CA MET A 51 10.11 -19.20 1.30
C MET A 51 10.59 -20.18 2.38
N ILE A 52 9.71 -20.61 3.28
CA ILE A 52 10.04 -21.60 4.31
C ILE A 52 10.29 -22.98 3.69
N VAL A 53 9.44 -23.40 2.74
CA VAL A 53 9.58 -24.67 2.01
C VAL A 53 10.86 -24.67 1.17
N GLN A 54 11.10 -23.59 0.42
CA GLN A 54 12.25 -23.42 -0.46
C GLN A 54 13.48 -22.82 0.24
N ARG A 55 13.55 -22.90 1.58
CA ARG A 55 14.64 -22.33 2.39
C ARG A 55 16.04 -22.73 1.93
N ARG A 56 16.19 -23.93 1.33
CA ARG A 56 17.48 -24.41 0.80
C ARG A 56 17.95 -23.59 -0.40
N GLN A 57 17.04 -23.21 -1.30
CA GLN A 57 17.36 -22.39 -2.47
C GLN A 57 17.62 -20.94 -2.05
N LEU A 58 16.85 -20.42 -1.10
CA LEU A 58 17.05 -19.07 -0.55
C LEU A 58 18.41 -18.89 0.14
N ARG A 59 18.98 -19.95 0.72
CA ARG A 59 20.34 -19.91 1.31
C ARG A 59 21.45 -19.67 0.29
N LEU A 60 21.17 -19.84 -1.01
CA LEU A 60 22.12 -19.50 -2.07
C LEU A 60 22.23 -17.98 -2.27
N ILE A 61 21.23 -17.23 -1.84
CA ILE A 61 21.25 -15.76 -1.89
C ILE A 61 22.19 -15.24 -0.80
N PRO A 62 23.20 -14.42 -1.14
CA PRO A 62 24.11 -13.86 -0.16
C PRO A 62 23.35 -13.04 0.88
N ASP A 63 23.60 -13.34 2.16
CA ASP A 63 22.92 -12.73 3.32
C ASP A 63 21.38 -12.69 3.25
N TYR A 64 20.76 -13.75 2.73
CA TYR A 64 19.29 -13.88 2.60
C TYR A 64 18.50 -13.58 3.89
N ARG A 65 19.14 -13.65 5.07
CA ARG A 65 18.53 -13.32 6.36
C ARG A 65 17.97 -11.89 6.41
N TRP A 66 18.65 -10.92 5.81
CA TRP A 66 18.17 -9.53 5.76
C TRP A 66 16.98 -9.38 4.83
N LEU A 67 17.02 -10.05 3.67
CA LEU A 67 15.91 -10.10 2.73
C LEU A 67 14.68 -10.76 3.37
N PHE A 68 14.87 -11.89 4.06
CA PHE A 68 13.81 -12.58 4.79
C PHE A 68 13.23 -11.71 5.91
N LEU A 69 14.07 -11.03 6.69
CA LEU A 69 13.60 -10.13 7.74
C LEU A 69 12.81 -8.95 7.17
N SER A 70 13.27 -8.34 6.08
CA SER A 70 12.55 -7.27 5.38
C SER A 70 11.17 -7.73 4.89
N TYR A 71 11.09 -8.98 4.41
CA TYR A 71 9.85 -9.59 3.97
C TYR A 71 8.90 -9.86 5.15
N CYS A 72 9.41 -10.32 6.29
CA CYS A 72 8.59 -10.48 7.49
C CYS A 72 8.01 -9.14 7.97
N LEU A 73 8.77 -8.04 7.88
CA LEU A 73 8.29 -6.72 8.26
C LEU A 73 7.19 -6.20 7.33
N ILE A 74 7.32 -6.40 6.01
CA ILE A 74 6.27 -5.95 5.08
C ILE A 74 4.99 -6.78 5.24
N LEU A 75 5.12 -8.08 5.51
CA LEU A 75 3.96 -8.92 5.82
C LEU A 75 3.30 -8.49 7.13
N LEU A 76 4.09 -8.13 8.14
CA LEU A 76 3.56 -7.59 9.40
C LEU A 76 2.82 -6.27 9.15
N ALA A 77 3.34 -5.38 8.29
CA ALA A 77 2.64 -4.16 7.91
C ALA A 77 1.25 -4.45 7.32
N TRP A 78 1.15 -5.42 6.40
CA TRP A 78 -0.14 -5.85 5.82
C TRP A 78 -1.10 -6.47 6.83
N LEU A 79 -0.59 -7.15 7.85
CA LEU A 79 -1.45 -7.64 8.94
C LEU A 79 -1.92 -6.50 9.85
N LEU A 80 -1.11 -5.46 10.01
CA LEU A 80 -1.47 -4.27 10.77
C LEU A 80 -2.53 -3.42 10.06
N THR A 81 -2.52 -3.34 8.72
CA THR A 81 -3.58 -2.62 7.99
C THR A 81 -4.93 -3.30 8.19
N ILE A 82 -4.96 -4.63 8.13
CA ILE A 82 -6.17 -5.41 8.43
C ILE A 82 -6.60 -5.17 9.88
N ALA A 83 -5.65 -5.07 10.82
CA ALA A 83 -5.94 -4.83 12.24
C ALA A 83 -6.35 -3.37 12.55
N GLU A 84 -5.91 -2.39 11.77
CA GLU A 84 -6.22 -0.96 11.91
C GLU A 84 -7.74 -0.74 11.92
N ASP A 85 -8.44 -1.43 11.04
CA ASP A 85 -9.90 -1.35 10.91
C ASP A 85 -10.67 -1.88 12.12
N TYR A 86 -10.02 -2.65 13.00
CA TYR A 86 -10.63 -3.19 14.21
C TYR A 86 -10.16 -2.50 15.49
N TRP A 87 -8.92 -2.02 15.54
CA TRP A 87 -8.30 -1.51 16.78
C TRP A 87 -7.48 -0.24 16.55
N LEU A 88 -7.78 0.80 17.34
CA LEU A 88 -6.89 1.96 17.58
C LEU A 88 -6.22 2.48 16.29
N PRO A 89 -7.02 2.95 15.31
CA PRO A 89 -6.59 3.11 13.92
C PRO A 89 -5.33 3.99 13.80
N VAL A 90 -5.26 5.08 14.55
CA VAL A 90 -4.11 6.00 14.54
C VAL A 90 -2.79 5.31 14.90
N TYR A 91 -2.80 4.40 15.88
CA TYR A 91 -1.58 3.72 16.34
C TYR A 91 -1.18 2.57 15.41
N MET A 92 -2.16 1.82 14.90
CA MET A 92 -1.91 0.74 13.93
C MET A 92 -1.36 1.29 12.62
N ASN A 93 -1.92 2.40 12.14
CA ASN A 93 -1.45 3.11 10.96
C ASN A 93 0.00 3.60 11.11
N LEU A 94 0.34 4.19 12.27
CA LEU A 94 1.72 4.59 12.54
C LEU A 94 2.67 3.39 12.53
N LEU A 95 2.26 2.27 13.14
CA LEU A 95 3.07 1.06 13.22
C LEU A 95 3.26 0.41 11.83
N GLU A 96 2.22 0.39 11.00
CA GLU A 96 2.28 -0.01 9.60
C GLU A 96 3.36 0.79 8.85
N HIS A 97 3.30 2.12 8.93
CA HIS A 97 4.27 2.99 8.27
C HIS A 97 5.70 2.74 8.75
N ILE A 98 5.89 2.51 10.05
CA ILE A 98 7.19 2.14 10.61
C ILE A 98 7.66 0.79 10.05
N CYS A 99 6.77 -0.20 9.95
CA CYS A 99 7.10 -1.51 9.37
C CYS A 99 7.48 -1.40 7.88
N TYR A 100 6.79 -0.58 7.09
CA TYR A 100 7.17 -0.33 5.70
C TYR A 100 8.53 0.35 5.59
N LEU A 101 8.77 1.41 6.38
CA LEU A 101 10.04 2.12 6.37
C LEU A 101 11.20 1.18 6.76
N ALA A 102 11.01 0.38 7.81
CA ALA A 102 12.00 -0.58 8.25
C ALA A 102 12.26 -1.67 7.21
N SER A 103 11.22 -2.18 6.55
CA SER A 103 11.35 -3.13 5.45
C SER A 103 12.17 -2.53 4.30
N ALA A 104 11.81 -1.33 3.83
CA ALA A 104 12.52 -0.64 2.76
C ALA A 104 13.99 -0.36 3.11
N ALA A 105 14.27 0.07 4.34
CA ALA A 105 15.63 0.30 4.82
C ALA A 105 16.47 -0.99 4.83
N LEU A 106 15.89 -2.12 5.25
CA LEU A 106 16.57 -3.41 5.22
C LEU A 106 16.86 -3.90 3.80
N VAL A 107 15.91 -3.72 2.87
CA VAL A 107 16.14 -4.04 1.45
C VAL A 107 17.26 -3.17 0.89
N ALA A 108 17.22 -1.86 1.10
CA ALA A 108 18.25 -0.94 0.64
C ALA A 108 19.64 -1.31 1.21
N TRP A 109 19.70 -1.64 2.50
CA TRP A 109 20.93 -2.12 3.15
C TRP A 109 21.44 -3.41 2.53
N TRP A 110 20.55 -4.39 2.30
CA TRP A 110 20.91 -5.66 1.68
C TRP A 110 21.42 -5.46 0.24
N THR A 111 20.73 -4.64 -0.57
CA THR A 111 21.14 -4.32 -1.93
C THR A 111 22.50 -3.62 -1.97
N GLN A 112 22.75 -2.67 -1.08
CA GLN A 112 24.06 -2.01 -0.97
C GLN A 112 25.16 -3.02 -0.62
N LYS A 113 24.89 -3.94 0.32
CA LYS A 113 25.85 -4.97 0.72
C LYS A 113 26.12 -5.96 -0.41
N PHE A 114 25.09 -6.34 -1.15
CA PHE A 114 25.18 -7.21 -2.31
C PHE A 114 26.03 -6.56 -3.42
N LEU A 115 25.73 -5.31 -3.80
CA LEU A 115 26.48 -4.58 -4.83
C LEU A 115 27.96 -4.37 -4.47
N ARG A 116 28.27 -4.12 -3.19
CA ARG A 116 29.66 -3.97 -2.73
C ARG A 116 30.47 -5.27 -2.78
N ARG A 117 29.81 -6.45 -2.77
CA ARG A 117 30.49 -7.74 -2.92
C ARG A 117 30.89 -8.03 -4.35
N GLU A 118 30.08 -7.57 -5.30
CA GLU A 118 30.29 -7.78 -6.74
C GLU A 118 31.17 -6.70 -7.39
N ALA A 119 31.45 -5.59 -6.67
CA ALA A 119 32.38 -4.58 -7.14
C ALA A 119 33.81 -5.16 -7.16
N PRO A 120 34.49 -5.21 -8.33
CA PRO A 120 35.87 -5.65 -8.38
C PRO A 120 36.71 -4.70 -7.52
N GLN A 121 37.44 -5.26 -6.56
CA GLN A 121 38.47 -4.53 -5.82
C GLN A 121 39.56 -4.16 -6.83
N GLN A 122 39.54 -2.92 -7.31
CA GLN A 122 40.62 -2.32 -8.10
C GLN A 122 41.76 -1.92 -7.16
#